data_AF-A0A7Y4I0N6-F1
#
_entry.id   AF-A0A7Y4I0N6-F1
#
_cell.length_a   1.000
_cell.length_b   1.000
_cell.length_c   1.000
_cell.angle_alpha   90.00
_cell.angle_beta   90.00
_cell.angle_gamma   90.00
#
_symmetry.space_group_name_H-M   'P 1'
#
loop_
_entity.id
_entity.type
_entity.pdbx_description
1 polymer ?
#
loop_
_entity_poly.entity_id
_entity_poly.type
_entity_poly.pdbx_seq_one_letter_code
_entity_poly.pdbx_strand_id
1 'polypeptide(L)'
;MSSVTTGIFFIVLFSILLGAVAQRIAGLGFALLIAPFLVIILGPHEGVILVNICGVVSSTLIVGRVWKDIDWSMFRWLAIPSLFGSVPGSVAAVMLPSAPLSVTVGAVVLVALSVSLVLQRSSVVVKGNTPKVVAGFTAGLTNSMAGVGGPAVSAYALLSRWPQRQFAATLQPFFVVIGLMTLIVKLSLDPTDAPALQWWMWSAIGVVIVLGIFTGEKLGRFIKDDHARFFVIVIAFLGAGAALVKGLMDLLV
;
A
#
# COMPACT_ATOMS: atom_id res chain seq x y z
N MET A 1 -15.76 27.78 1.35
CA MET A 1 -14.85 26.62 1.46
C MET A 1 -15.42 25.55 2.43
N SER A 2 -16.73 25.24 2.37
CA SER A 2 -17.39 24.36 3.35
C SER A 2 -18.18 23.19 2.73
N SER A 3 -18.62 23.29 1.47
CA SER A 3 -19.37 22.22 0.79
C SER A 3 -18.46 21.26 0.01
N VAL A 4 -17.33 21.76 -0.49
CA VAL A 4 -16.34 20.99 -1.28
C VAL A 4 -15.49 20.08 -0.38
N THR A 5 -15.34 20.40 0.91
CA THR A 5 -14.47 19.65 1.84
C THR A 5 -15.13 18.37 2.37
N THR A 6 -16.43 18.38 2.66
CA THR A 6 -17.12 17.24 3.28
C THR A 6 -17.36 16.10 2.30
N GLY A 7 -17.74 16.43 1.05
CA GLY A 7 -17.97 15.43 0.00
C GLY A 7 -16.69 14.67 -0.36
N ILE A 8 -15.57 15.37 -0.50
CA ILE A 8 -14.25 14.77 -0.72
C ILE A 8 -13.85 13.87 0.46
N PHE A 9 -14.10 14.31 1.68
CA PHE A 9 -13.79 13.51 2.87
C PHE A 9 -14.59 12.19 2.90
N PHE A 10 -15.87 12.19 2.51
CA PHE A 10 -16.63 10.95 2.37
C PHE A 10 -16.07 10.01 1.30
N ILE A 11 -15.56 10.54 0.19
CA ILE A 11 -14.88 9.72 -0.83
C ILE A 11 -13.60 9.11 -0.27
N VAL A 12 -12.83 9.87 0.53
CA VAL A 12 -11.64 9.36 1.22
C VAL A 12 -12.02 8.25 2.20
N LEU A 13 -13.03 8.45 3.04
CA LEU A 13 -13.52 7.42 3.96
C LEU A 13 -13.99 6.17 3.23
N PHE A 14 -14.77 6.33 2.15
CA PHE A 14 -15.22 5.20 1.35
C PHE A 14 -14.06 4.43 0.70
N SER A 15 -13.05 5.16 0.21
CA SER A 15 -11.83 4.55 -0.33
C SER A 15 -11.07 3.76 0.74
N ILE A 16 -10.90 4.33 1.94
CA ILE A 16 -10.27 3.66 3.08
C ILE A 16 -11.06 2.42 3.50
N LEU A 17 -12.41 2.49 3.52
CA LEU A 17 -13.27 1.34 3.81
C LEU A 17 -13.02 0.21 2.81
N LEU A 18 -13.05 0.51 1.51
CA LEU A 18 -12.79 -0.47 0.46
C LEU A 18 -11.37 -1.05 0.56
N GLY A 19 -10.37 -0.20 0.84
CA GLY A 19 -9.00 -0.61 1.07
C GLY A 19 -8.87 -1.57 2.25
N ALA A 20 -9.50 -1.28 3.38
CA ALA A 20 -9.47 -2.11 4.58
C ALA A 20 -10.16 -3.46 4.37
N VAL A 21 -11.32 -3.48 3.69
CA VAL A 21 -12.01 -4.70 3.28
C VAL A 21 -11.11 -5.54 2.35
N ALA A 22 -10.56 -4.91 1.31
CA ALA A 22 -9.67 -5.55 0.35
C ALA A 22 -8.40 -6.10 1.01
N GLN A 23 -7.80 -5.36 1.96
CA GLN A 23 -6.63 -5.80 2.72
C GLN A 23 -6.95 -7.06 3.52
N ARG A 24 -8.10 -7.10 4.20
CA ARG A 24 -8.47 -8.25 5.02
C ARG A 24 -8.72 -9.51 4.19
N ILE A 25 -9.28 -9.37 2.99
CA ILE A 25 -9.59 -10.51 2.12
C ILE A 25 -8.36 -10.95 1.32
N ALA A 26 -7.68 -10.03 0.64
CA ALA A 26 -6.61 -10.35 -0.30
C ALA A 26 -5.21 -10.37 0.35
N GLY A 27 -5.03 -9.88 1.58
CA GLY A 27 -3.75 -9.81 2.30
C GLY A 27 -2.76 -8.75 1.76
N LEU A 28 -3.12 -8.07 0.67
CA LEU A 28 -2.21 -7.25 -0.14
C LEU A 28 -2.70 -5.82 -0.43
N GLY A 29 -3.97 -5.55 -0.13
CA GLY A 29 -4.77 -4.63 -0.93
C GLY A 29 -5.11 -3.28 -0.31
N PHE A 30 -4.52 -2.87 0.82
CA PHE A 30 -4.84 -1.56 1.38
C PHE A 30 -4.29 -0.45 0.49
N ALA A 31 -2.98 -0.26 0.54
CA ALA A 31 -2.34 0.84 -0.15
C ALA A 31 -2.41 0.70 -1.68
N LEU A 32 -2.36 -0.53 -2.20
CA LEU A 32 -2.48 -0.78 -3.64
C LEU A 32 -3.81 -0.24 -4.20
N LEU A 33 -4.89 -0.36 -3.43
CA LEU A 33 -6.21 0.08 -3.86
C LEU A 33 -6.39 1.58 -3.62
N ILE A 34 -6.00 2.08 -2.45
CA ILE A 34 -6.34 3.45 -2.06
C ILE A 34 -5.34 4.50 -2.51
N ALA A 35 -4.06 4.15 -2.69
CA ALA A 35 -3.01 5.14 -2.95
C ALA A 35 -3.27 6.00 -4.17
N PRO A 36 -3.66 5.46 -5.34
CA PRO A 36 -3.91 6.30 -6.50
C PRO A 36 -5.04 7.31 -6.28
N PHE A 37 -6.10 6.93 -5.57
CA PHE A 37 -7.21 7.83 -5.27
C PHE A 37 -6.79 8.94 -4.30
N LEU A 38 -6.07 8.59 -3.23
CA LEU A 38 -5.60 9.57 -2.25
C LEU A 38 -4.59 10.54 -2.88
N VAL A 39 -3.72 10.06 -3.77
CA VAL A 39 -2.78 10.92 -4.51
C VAL A 39 -3.51 11.88 -5.46
N ILE A 40 -4.57 11.43 -6.12
CA ILE A 40 -5.38 12.30 -6.99
C ILE A 40 -6.11 13.37 -6.17
N ILE A 41 -6.62 13.02 -4.99
CA ILE A 41 -7.47 13.88 -4.16
C ILE A 41 -6.65 14.86 -3.30
N LEU A 42 -5.64 14.37 -2.59
CA LEU A 42 -4.85 15.12 -1.61
C LEU A 42 -3.49 15.59 -2.15
N GLY A 43 -3.10 15.10 -3.34
CA GLY A 43 -1.75 15.26 -3.85
C GLY A 43 -0.83 14.12 -3.40
N PRO A 44 0.33 13.97 -4.06
CA PRO A 44 1.19 12.80 -3.87
C PRO A 44 1.91 12.78 -2.53
N HIS A 45 2.25 13.93 -1.96
CA HIS A 45 2.92 14.02 -0.66
C HIS A 45 1.98 13.60 0.48
N GLU A 46 0.90 14.38 0.68
CA GLU A 46 -0.11 14.11 1.71
C GLU A 46 -0.79 12.75 1.50
N GLY A 47 -1.13 12.42 0.24
CA GLY A 47 -1.78 11.17 -0.11
C GLY A 47 -0.96 9.95 0.31
N VAL A 48 0.32 9.90 -0.03
CA VAL A 48 1.20 8.78 0.35
C VAL A 48 1.40 8.70 1.86
N ILE A 49 1.47 9.83 2.56
CA ILE A 49 1.56 9.84 4.03
C ILE A 49 0.27 9.27 4.65
N LEU A 50 -0.90 9.73 4.21
CA LEU A 50 -2.17 9.25 4.75
C LEU A 50 -2.37 7.74 4.47
N VAL A 51 -1.98 7.26 3.29
CA VAL A 51 -1.97 5.84 2.94
C VAL A 51 -1.11 5.03 3.93
N ASN A 52 0.10 5.51 4.22
CA ASN A 52 1.01 4.82 5.14
C ASN A 52 0.48 4.84 6.58
N ILE A 53 -0.08 5.97 7.06
CA ILE A 53 -0.71 6.05 8.39
C ILE A 53 -1.84 5.02 8.50
N CYS A 54 -2.79 5.06 7.56
CA CYS A 54 -3.93 4.15 7.59
C CYS A 54 -3.49 2.69 7.42
N GLY A 55 -2.47 2.44 6.60
CA GLY A 55 -1.88 1.12 6.41
C GLY A 55 -1.22 0.58 7.68
N VAL A 56 -0.50 1.42 8.44
CA VAL A 56 0.10 1.06 9.74
C VAL A 56 -0.99 0.73 10.76
N VAL A 57 -2.01 1.59 10.89
CA VAL A 57 -3.12 1.37 11.84
C VAL A 57 -3.86 0.07 11.49
N SER A 58 -4.27 -0.09 10.23
CA SER A 58 -4.98 -1.29 9.77
C SER A 58 -4.16 -2.56 9.98
N SER A 59 -2.89 -2.54 9.57
CA SER A 59 -2.02 -3.72 9.69
C SER A 59 -1.76 -4.07 11.16
N THR A 60 -1.56 -3.09 12.04
CA THR A 60 -1.38 -3.32 13.49
C THR A 60 -2.60 -4.00 14.10
N LEU A 61 -3.81 -3.57 13.74
CA LEU A 61 -5.06 -4.20 14.19
C LEU A 61 -5.18 -5.66 13.69
N ILE A 62 -4.70 -5.95 12.49
CA ILE A 62 -4.74 -7.31 11.91
C ILE A 62 -3.65 -8.20 12.53
N VAL A 63 -2.44 -7.68 12.79
CA VAL A 63 -1.30 -8.42 13.39
C VAL A 63 -1.73 -9.22 14.61
N GLY A 64 -2.46 -8.59 15.54
CA GLY A 64 -2.93 -9.26 16.75
C GLY A 64 -3.83 -10.47 16.49
N ARG A 65 -4.58 -10.47 15.38
CA ARG A 65 -5.49 -11.57 14.99
C ARG A 65 -4.78 -12.70 14.26
N VAL A 66 -3.69 -12.40 13.54
CA VAL A 66 -2.98 -13.37 12.70
C VAL A 66 -1.64 -13.81 13.27
N TRP A 67 -1.32 -13.44 14.51
CA TRP A 67 -0.01 -13.61 15.14
C TRP A 67 0.60 -15.02 14.99
N LYS A 68 -0.23 -16.06 15.11
CA LYS A 68 0.19 -17.47 15.03
C LYS A 68 0.53 -17.92 13.61
N ASP A 69 0.00 -17.25 12.59
CA ASP A 69 0.21 -17.58 11.18
C ASP A 69 1.42 -16.82 10.58
N ILE A 70 2.06 -15.94 11.35
CA ILE A 70 3.22 -15.13 10.92
C ILE A 70 4.47 -16.00 10.80
N ASP A 71 5.04 -16.07 9.60
CA ASP A 71 6.39 -16.56 9.39
C ASP A 71 7.42 -15.45 9.73
N TRP A 72 7.96 -15.52 10.95
CA TRP A 72 8.95 -14.58 11.47
C TRP A 72 10.32 -14.68 10.78
N SER A 73 10.66 -15.83 10.20
CA SER A 73 11.91 -16.00 9.46
C SER A 73 11.81 -15.22 8.15
N MET A 74 10.73 -15.43 7.39
CA MET A 74 10.49 -14.71 6.16
C MET A 74 10.31 -13.20 6.40
N PHE A 75 9.60 -12.82 7.47
CA PHE A 75 9.46 -11.44 7.90
C PHE A 75 10.82 -10.74 8.01
N ARG A 76 11.78 -11.31 8.75
CA ARG A 76 13.10 -10.68 8.95
C ARG A 76 13.88 -10.51 7.65
N TRP A 77 13.80 -11.49 6.76
CA TRP A 77 14.46 -11.46 5.45
C TRP A 77 13.88 -10.42 4.49
N LEU A 78 12.61 -10.02 4.68
CA LEU A 78 11.97 -8.96 3.90
C LEU A 78 12.11 -7.60 4.57
N ALA A 79 11.90 -7.54 5.88
CA ALA A 79 11.85 -6.31 6.67
C ALA A 79 13.20 -5.59 6.69
N ILE A 80 14.31 -6.29 6.94
CA ILE A 80 15.63 -5.64 7.04
C ILE A 80 16.00 -4.94 5.72
N PRO A 81 15.97 -5.61 4.54
CA PRO A 81 16.23 -4.95 3.26
C PRO A 81 15.23 -3.84 2.92
N SER A 82 13.96 -3.99 3.33
CA SER A 82 12.95 -2.97 3.08
C SER A 82 13.22 -1.67 3.82
N LEU A 83 13.77 -1.72 5.04
CA LEU A 83 14.18 -0.51 5.76
C LEU A 83 15.25 0.26 4.98
N PHE A 84 16.24 -0.45 4.43
CA PHE A 84 17.27 0.16 3.58
C PHE A 84 16.72 0.70 2.27
N GLY A 85 15.67 0.09 1.70
CA GLY A 85 14.98 0.62 0.51
C GLY A 85 14.09 1.83 0.81
N SER A 86 13.46 1.85 1.99
CA SER A 86 12.54 2.92 2.39
C SER A 86 13.21 4.27 2.64
N VAL A 87 14.45 4.28 3.13
CA VAL A 87 15.20 5.52 3.33
C VAL A 87 15.41 6.31 2.03
N PRO A 88 16.12 5.77 1.01
CA PRO A 88 16.32 6.50 -0.24
C PRO A 88 15.01 6.76 -0.98
N GLY A 89 14.03 5.85 -0.88
CA GLY A 89 12.70 6.06 -1.47
C GLY A 89 11.95 7.24 -0.83
N SER A 90 12.06 7.41 0.48
CA SER A 90 11.44 8.53 1.20
C SER A 90 12.14 9.85 0.89
N VAL A 91 13.48 9.85 0.86
CA VAL A 91 14.28 11.03 0.50
C VAL A 91 13.95 11.48 -0.93
N ALA A 92 13.96 10.56 -1.88
CA ALA A 92 13.60 10.85 -3.28
C ALA A 92 12.16 11.39 -3.38
N ALA A 93 11.22 10.82 -2.63
CA ALA A 93 9.83 11.24 -2.65
C ALA A 93 9.63 12.67 -2.12
N VAL A 94 10.39 13.10 -1.11
CA VAL A 94 10.30 14.48 -0.59
C VAL A 94 10.99 15.47 -1.53
N MET A 95 12.08 15.07 -2.18
CA MET A 95 12.82 15.94 -3.11
C MET A 95 12.14 16.15 -4.47
N LEU A 96 11.25 15.24 -4.87
CA LEU A 96 10.56 15.32 -6.17
C LEU A 96 9.40 16.31 -6.09
N PRO A 97 9.24 17.21 -7.08
CA PRO A 97 8.03 18.00 -7.23
C PRO A 97 6.80 17.10 -7.42
N SER A 98 5.61 17.64 -7.13
CA SER A 98 4.38 16.86 -7.10
C SER A 98 4.06 16.17 -8.43
N ALA A 99 4.21 16.83 -9.58
CA ALA A 99 3.88 16.22 -10.87
C ALA A 99 4.79 15.01 -11.24
N PRO A 100 6.14 15.11 -11.18
CA PRO A 100 7.03 13.95 -11.30
C PRO A 100 6.75 12.83 -10.28
N LEU A 101 6.40 13.18 -9.04
CA LEU A 101 6.08 12.20 -8.01
C LEU A 101 4.80 11.43 -8.35
N SER A 102 3.73 12.11 -8.78
CA SER A 102 2.48 11.48 -9.24
C SER A 102 2.71 10.52 -10.42
N VAL A 103 3.53 10.91 -11.40
CA VAL A 103 3.92 10.02 -12.51
C VAL A 103 4.68 8.80 -11.99
N THR A 104 5.62 9.00 -11.06
CA THR A 104 6.40 7.91 -10.44
C THR A 104 5.49 6.93 -9.71
N VAL A 105 4.53 7.42 -8.92
CA VAL A 105 3.54 6.59 -8.23
C VAL A 105 2.74 5.75 -9.23
N GLY A 106 2.16 6.39 -10.25
CA GLY A 106 1.38 5.70 -11.28
C GLY A 106 2.19 4.64 -12.01
N ALA A 107 3.42 4.98 -12.44
CA ALA A 107 4.31 4.08 -13.15
C ALA A 107 4.72 2.88 -12.28
N VAL A 108 5.11 3.11 -11.01
CA VAL A 108 5.48 2.06 -10.07
C VAL A 108 4.33 1.08 -9.88
N VAL A 109 3.10 1.58 -9.67
CA VAL A 109 1.93 0.73 -9.48
C VAL A 109 1.63 -0.07 -10.75
N LEU A 110 1.63 0.57 -11.92
CA LEU A 110 1.37 -0.12 -13.20
C LEU A 110 2.41 -1.19 -13.51
N VAL A 111 3.70 -0.89 -13.32
CA VAL A 111 4.79 -1.85 -13.49
C VAL A 111 4.61 -3.02 -12.53
N ALA A 112 4.35 -2.73 -11.25
CA ALA A 112 4.26 -3.78 -10.26
C ALA A 112 3.04 -4.70 -10.48
N LEU A 113 1.91 -4.14 -10.91
CA LEU A 113 0.72 -4.91 -11.30
C LEU A 113 1.00 -5.75 -12.56
N SER A 114 1.62 -5.16 -13.58
CA SER A 114 1.95 -5.84 -14.85
C SER A 114 2.91 -7.01 -14.62
N VAL A 115 3.97 -6.78 -13.83
CA VAL A 115 4.92 -7.82 -13.42
C VAL A 115 4.21 -8.93 -12.64
N SER A 116 3.30 -8.58 -11.74
CA SER A 116 2.51 -9.58 -11.00
C SER A 116 1.66 -10.46 -11.93
N LEU A 117 1.01 -9.87 -12.95
CA LEU A 117 0.22 -10.61 -13.94
C LEU A 117 1.06 -11.53 -14.83
N VAL A 118 2.23 -11.06 -15.27
CA VAL A 118 3.15 -11.87 -16.09
C VAL A 118 3.70 -13.04 -15.28
N LEU A 119 4.12 -12.79 -14.04
CA LEU A 119 4.67 -13.82 -13.16
C LEU A 119 3.66 -14.89 -12.77
N GLN A 120 2.34 -14.60 -12.77
CA GLN A 120 1.30 -15.61 -12.52
C GLN A 120 1.28 -16.71 -13.57
N ARG A 121 1.75 -16.41 -14.79
CA ARG A 121 1.82 -17.37 -15.88
C ARG A 121 3.16 -18.12 -15.95
N SER A 122 4.12 -17.75 -15.10
CA SER A 122 5.46 -18.34 -15.09
C SER A 122 5.50 -19.61 -14.23
N SER A 123 6.23 -20.63 -14.70
CA SER A 123 6.51 -21.86 -13.94
C SER A 123 7.79 -21.78 -13.11
N VAL A 124 8.48 -20.63 -13.15
CA VAL A 124 9.78 -20.44 -12.48
C VAL A 124 9.58 -20.48 -10.96
N VAL A 125 10.29 -21.39 -10.29
CA VAL A 125 10.34 -21.47 -8.83
C VAL A 125 11.66 -20.90 -8.35
N VAL A 126 11.58 -19.79 -7.60
CA VAL A 126 12.76 -19.12 -7.09
C VAL A 126 13.05 -19.57 -5.65
N LYS A 127 14.31 -19.95 -5.40
CA LYS A 127 14.80 -20.39 -4.08
C LYS A 127 15.99 -19.53 -3.63
N GLY A 128 16.24 -19.49 -2.32
CA GLY A 128 17.36 -18.76 -1.72
C GLY A 128 16.98 -17.42 -1.10
N ASN A 129 17.98 -16.73 -0.55
CA ASN A 129 17.79 -15.50 0.23
C ASN A 129 17.89 -14.22 -0.62
N THR A 130 18.68 -14.22 -1.70
CA THR A 130 18.83 -13.07 -2.61
C THR A 130 17.47 -12.54 -3.13
N PRO A 131 16.54 -13.39 -3.59
CA PRO A 131 15.23 -12.95 -4.07
C PRO A 131 14.37 -12.32 -2.98
N LYS A 132 14.50 -12.78 -1.72
CA LYS A 132 13.83 -12.17 -0.56
C LYS A 132 14.38 -10.76 -0.31
N VAL A 133 15.71 -10.62 -0.38
CA VAL A 133 16.39 -9.34 -0.18
C VAL A 133 15.99 -8.33 -1.24
N VAL A 134 16.00 -8.73 -2.52
CA VAL A 134 15.55 -7.88 -3.63
C VAL A 134 14.09 -7.50 -3.46
N ALA A 135 13.20 -8.46 -3.18
CA ALA A 135 11.78 -8.18 -2.97
C ALA A 135 11.54 -7.22 -1.80
N GLY A 136 12.23 -7.42 -0.67
CA GLY A 136 12.17 -6.54 0.50
C GLY A 136 12.65 -5.12 0.17
N PHE A 137 13.82 -4.98 -0.43
CA PHE A 137 14.37 -3.68 -0.83
C PHE A 137 13.45 -2.94 -1.79
N THR A 138 13.00 -3.59 -2.86
CA THR A 138 12.08 -3.01 -3.83
C THR A 138 10.74 -2.65 -3.18
N ALA A 139 10.22 -3.49 -2.28
CA ALA A 139 9.00 -3.19 -1.53
C ALA A 139 9.16 -1.95 -0.64
N GLY A 140 10.28 -1.79 0.05
CA GLY A 140 10.56 -0.61 0.86
C GLY A 140 10.65 0.67 0.02
N LEU A 141 11.39 0.61 -1.09
CA LEU A 141 11.57 1.73 -2.02
C LEU A 141 10.21 2.19 -2.62
N THR A 142 9.45 1.23 -3.15
CA THR A 142 8.14 1.50 -3.77
C THR A 142 7.08 1.91 -2.75
N ASN A 143 7.12 1.37 -1.53
CA ASN A 143 6.26 1.81 -0.44
C ASN A 143 6.51 3.27 -0.08
N SER A 144 7.77 3.70 -0.01
CA SER A 144 8.09 5.07 0.37
C SER A 144 7.76 6.10 -0.71
N MET A 145 7.95 5.74 -1.98
CA MET A 145 7.61 6.62 -3.10
C MET A 145 6.11 6.69 -3.37
N ALA A 146 5.44 5.54 -3.39
CA ALA A 146 4.07 5.40 -3.90
C ALA A 146 3.05 4.99 -2.84
N GLY A 147 3.47 4.66 -1.62
CA GLY A 147 2.65 3.97 -0.63
C GLY A 147 2.48 2.48 -0.92
N VAL A 148 3.03 1.95 -2.02
CA VAL A 148 2.68 0.62 -2.53
C VAL A 148 3.89 -0.33 -2.52
N GLY A 149 4.10 -1.04 -1.39
CA GLY A 149 5.14 -2.07 -1.27
C GLY A 149 4.67 -3.52 -1.51
N GLY A 150 3.36 -3.79 -1.41
CA GLY A 150 2.79 -5.15 -1.47
C GLY A 150 3.06 -5.93 -2.77
N PRO A 151 2.98 -5.33 -3.96
CA PRO A 151 3.22 -6.03 -5.23
C PRO A 151 4.61 -6.66 -5.36
N ALA A 152 5.67 -5.99 -4.89
CA ALA A 152 7.04 -6.51 -4.96
C ALA A 152 7.19 -7.80 -4.15
N VAL A 153 6.60 -7.84 -2.94
CA VAL A 153 6.57 -9.07 -2.12
C VAL A 153 5.62 -10.12 -2.71
N SER A 154 4.52 -9.70 -3.34
CA SER A 154 3.59 -10.61 -4.03
C SER A 154 4.24 -11.37 -5.18
N ALA A 155 5.06 -10.67 -5.97
CA ALA A 155 5.82 -11.25 -7.06
C ALA A 155 6.74 -12.36 -6.54
N TYR A 156 7.42 -12.11 -5.41
CA TYR A 156 8.22 -13.12 -4.74
C TYR A 156 7.39 -14.28 -4.16
N ALA A 157 6.27 -14.01 -3.50
CA ALA A 157 5.40 -15.04 -2.93
C ALA A 157 4.89 -16.02 -3.99
N LEU A 158 4.54 -15.48 -5.17
CA LEU A 158 4.09 -16.25 -6.32
C LEU A 158 5.22 -17.13 -6.89
N LEU A 159 6.41 -16.56 -7.09
CA LEU A 159 7.60 -17.27 -7.57
C LEU A 159 8.13 -18.32 -6.58
N SER A 160 7.93 -18.11 -5.28
CA SER A 160 8.38 -19.05 -4.24
C SER A 160 7.28 -20.06 -3.83
N ARG A 161 6.07 -19.94 -4.41
CA ARG A 161 4.86 -20.70 -4.02
C ARG A 161 4.57 -20.61 -2.52
N TRP A 162 4.79 -19.44 -1.93
CA TRP A 162 4.57 -19.20 -0.51
C TRP A 162 3.08 -19.32 -0.17
N PRO A 163 2.68 -20.19 0.79
CA PRO A 163 1.29 -20.30 1.22
C PRO A 163 0.60 -18.95 1.50
N GLN A 164 -0.52 -18.71 0.82
CA GLN A 164 -1.27 -17.44 0.86
C GLN A 164 -1.60 -16.97 2.28
N ARG A 165 -2.00 -17.89 3.17
CA ARG A 165 -2.35 -17.55 4.56
C ARG A 165 -1.15 -17.03 5.36
N GLN A 166 0.00 -17.71 5.26
CA GLN A 166 1.23 -17.27 5.94
C GLN A 166 1.75 -15.96 5.33
N PHE A 167 1.71 -15.86 4.01
CA PHE A 167 2.07 -14.63 3.29
C PHE A 167 1.22 -13.43 3.74
N ALA A 168 -0.10 -13.56 3.71
CA ALA A 168 -1.02 -12.50 4.14
C ALA A 168 -0.81 -12.12 5.62
N ALA A 169 -0.52 -13.10 6.49
CA ALA A 169 -0.22 -12.85 7.90
C ALA A 169 1.12 -12.14 8.09
N THR A 170 2.19 -12.59 7.42
CA THR A 170 3.54 -12.00 7.49
C THR A 170 3.62 -10.59 6.90
N LEU A 171 2.76 -10.28 5.93
CA LEU A 171 2.68 -8.92 5.39
C LEU A 171 2.17 -7.88 6.37
N GLN A 172 1.39 -8.27 7.39
CA GLN A 172 0.86 -7.31 8.37
C GLN A 172 1.96 -6.63 9.20
N PRO A 173 2.83 -7.36 9.93
CA PRO A 173 3.94 -6.71 10.64
C PRO A 173 4.93 -6.05 9.66
N PHE A 174 5.08 -6.59 8.44
CA PHE A 174 5.91 -5.98 7.39
C PHE A 174 5.42 -4.58 7.01
N PHE A 175 4.12 -4.42 6.74
CA PHE A 175 3.52 -3.12 6.43
C PHE A 175 3.61 -2.12 7.59
N VAL A 176 3.51 -2.60 8.84
CA VAL A 176 3.75 -1.75 10.02
C VAL A 176 5.17 -1.19 10.00
N VAL A 177 6.18 -2.05 9.81
CA VAL A 177 7.59 -1.63 9.84
C VAL A 177 7.93 -0.67 8.71
N ILE A 178 7.60 -1.00 7.46
CA ILE A 178 7.94 -0.13 6.32
C ILE A 178 7.13 1.17 6.32
N GLY A 179 5.88 1.11 6.79
CA GLY A 179 5.01 2.28 6.91
C GLY A 179 5.54 3.24 7.96
N LEU A 180 5.88 2.74 9.15
CA LEU A 180 6.51 3.55 10.20
C LEU A 180 7.83 4.14 9.72
N MET A 181 8.69 3.36 9.07
CA MET A 181 9.96 3.87 8.55
C MET A 181 9.75 5.00 7.53
N THR A 182 8.80 4.82 6.61
CA THR A 182 8.44 5.84 5.62
C THR A 182 7.96 7.12 6.30
N LEU A 183 7.06 7.00 7.28
CA LEU A 183 6.52 8.14 8.02
C LEU A 183 7.60 8.87 8.80
N ILE A 184 8.46 8.13 9.51
CA ILE A 184 9.58 8.70 10.27
C ILE A 184 10.50 9.50 9.34
N VAL A 185 10.95 8.90 8.23
CA VAL A 185 11.88 9.59 7.32
C VAL A 185 11.22 10.79 6.65
N LYS A 186 10.01 10.65 6.11
CA LYS A 186 9.33 11.76 5.42
C LYS A 186 9.04 12.93 6.36
N LEU A 187 8.43 12.67 7.52
CA LEU A 187 8.07 13.73 8.48
C LEU A 187 9.29 14.33 9.17
N SER A 188 10.43 13.65 9.17
CA SER A 188 11.70 14.23 9.66
C SER A 188 12.36 15.15 8.63
N LEU A 189 12.13 14.90 7.33
CA LEU A 189 12.67 15.73 6.24
C LEU A 189 11.77 16.94 5.95
N ASP A 190 10.45 16.71 5.89
CA ASP A 190 9.46 17.76 5.70
C ASP A 190 8.22 17.49 6.58
N PRO A 191 8.16 18.10 7.78
CA PRO A 191 6.98 17.99 8.64
C PRO A 191 5.72 18.62 8.05
N THR A 192 5.85 19.51 7.05
CA THR A 192 4.71 20.26 6.48
C THR A 192 3.86 19.41 5.53
N ASP A 193 4.41 18.29 5.03
CA ASP A 193 3.70 17.29 4.24
C ASP A 193 2.65 16.50 5.04
N ALA A 194 2.56 16.70 6.37
CA ALA A 194 1.56 16.04 7.20
C ALA A 194 0.12 16.48 6.81
N PRO A 195 -0.80 15.55 6.53
CA PRO A 195 -2.18 15.90 6.15
C PRO A 195 -2.85 16.78 7.21
N ALA A 196 -3.31 17.97 6.81
CA ALA A 196 -3.95 18.96 7.68
C ALA A 196 -5.42 18.58 8.01
N LEU A 197 -5.61 17.41 8.62
CA LEU A 197 -6.92 16.87 9.00
C LEU A 197 -7.31 17.27 10.44
N GLN A 198 -8.59 17.58 10.65
CA GLN A 198 -9.14 17.88 11.97
C GLN A 198 -9.19 16.62 12.85
N TRP A 199 -9.11 16.77 14.17
CA TRP A 199 -9.06 15.66 15.12
C TRP A 199 -10.21 14.64 14.95
N TRP A 200 -11.44 15.10 14.67
CA TRP A 200 -12.59 14.23 14.45
C TRP A 200 -12.50 13.42 13.14
N MET A 201 -11.81 13.95 12.13
CA MET A 201 -11.57 13.25 10.86
C MET A 201 -10.65 12.04 11.08
N TRP A 202 -9.63 12.18 11.93
CA TRP A 202 -8.78 11.06 12.34
C TRP A 202 -9.57 9.97 13.08
N SER A 203 -10.48 10.36 13.98
CA SER A 203 -11.39 9.42 14.65
C SER A 203 -12.29 8.69 13.66
N ALA A 204 -12.87 9.41 12.68
CA ALA A 204 -13.69 8.82 11.63
C ALA A 204 -12.92 7.82 10.77
N ILE A 205 -11.68 8.16 10.37
CA ILE A 205 -10.79 7.24 9.65
C ILE A 205 -10.54 5.97 10.46
N GLY A 206 -10.21 6.10 11.76
CA GLY A 206 -9.99 4.96 12.65
C GLY A 206 -11.21 4.04 12.74
N VAL A 207 -12.40 4.63 12.93
CA VAL A 207 -13.67 3.88 12.96
C VAL A 207 -13.91 3.14 11.64
N VAL A 208 -13.69 3.81 10.51
CA VAL A 208 -13.88 3.22 9.17
C VAL A 208 -12.90 2.08 8.90
N ILE A 209 -11.63 2.20 9.31
CA ILE A 209 -10.65 1.12 9.21
C ILE A 209 -11.14 -0.11 10.00
N VAL A 210 -11.58 0.09 11.25
CA VAL A 210 -12.11 -0.99 12.09
C VAL A 210 -13.32 -1.65 11.42
N LEU A 211 -14.29 -0.85 10.98
CA LEU A 211 -15.48 -1.34 10.27
C LEU A 211 -15.12 -2.12 9.01
N GLY A 212 -14.15 -1.62 8.23
CA GLY A 212 -13.66 -2.28 7.02
C GLY A 212 -13.00 -3.62 7.30
N ILE A 213 -12.19 -3.72 8.36
CA ILE A 213 -11.57 -5.00 8.78
C ILE A 213 -12.64 -6.01 9.20
N PHE A 214 -13.61 -5.61 10.02
CA PHE A 214 -14.71 -6.49 10.44
C PHE A 214 -15.58 -6.93 9.26
N THR A 215 -15.90 -6.00 8.36
CA THR A 215 -16.68 -6.28 7.15
C THR A 215 -15.92 -7.25 6.24
N GLY A 216 -14.63 -7.01 6.01
CA GLY A 216 -13.77 -7.89 5.20
C GLY A 216 -13.62 -9.28 5.80
N GLU A 217 -13.57 -9.41 7.14
CA GLU A 217 -13.52 -10.71 7.80
C GLU A 217 -14.82 -11.50 7.64
N LYS A 218 -15.99 -10.83 7.73
CA LYS A 218 -17.29 -11.47 7.52
C LYS A 218 -17.47 -11.86 6.05
N LEU A 219 -17.12 -10.96 5.14
CA LEU A 219 -17.31 -11.14 3.70
C LEU A 219 -16.31 -12.14 3.09
N GLY A 220 -15.09 -12.22 3.62
CA GLY A 220 -14.07 -13.19 3.21
C GLY A 220 -14.47 -14.64 3.44
N ARG A 221 -15.51 -14.91 4.25
CA ARG A 221 -16.10 -16.26 4.38
C ARG A 221 -16.93 -16.68 3.16
N PHE A 222 -17.38 -15.71 2.36
CA PHE A 222 -18.26 -15.92 1.21
C PHE A 222 -17.55 -15.66 -0.13
N ILE A 223 -16.48 -14.84 -0.13
CA ILE A 223 -15.72 -14.50 -1.33
C ILE A 223 -14.49 -15.39 -1.43
N LYS A 224 -14.31 -16.03 -2.59
CA LYS A 224 -13.04 -16.71 -2.91
C LYS A 224 -11.92 -15.69 -3.09
N ASP A 225 -10.76 -15.95 -2.49
CA ASP A 225 -9.57 -15.09 -2.52
C ASP A 225 -9.21 -14.59 -3.93
N ASP A 226 -9.38 -15.44 -4.95
CA ASP A 226 -9.06 -15.13 -6.34
C ASP A 226 -9.91 -13.97 -6.92
N HIS A 227 -11.22 -13.96 -6.65
CA HIS A 227 -12.11 -12.90 -7.15
C HIS A 227 -11.79 -11.57 -6.47
N ALA A 228 -11.59 -11.59 -5.14
CA ALA A 228 -11.22 -10.38 -4.40
C ALA A 228 -9.91 -9.79 -4.94
N ARG A 229 -8.90 -10.65 -5.15
CA ARG A 229 -7.62 -10.23 -5.71
C ARG A 229 -7.79 -9.65 -7.12
N PHE A 230 -8.59 -10.27 -7.97
CA PHE A 230 -8.88 -9.76 -9.31
C PHE A 230 -9.51 -8.36 -9.28
N PHE A 231 -10.56 -8.16 -8.48
CA PHE A 231 -11.21 -6.85 -8.34
C PHE A 231 -10.24 -5.78 -7.84
N VAL A 232 -9.41 -6.10 -6.84
CA VAL A 232 -8.39 -5.17 -6.33
C VAL A 232 -7.40 -4.77 -7.42
N ILE A 233 -6.93 -5.74 -8.22
CA ILE A 233 -6.00 -5.49 -9.32
C ILE A 233 -6.64 -4.58 -10.37
N VAL A 234 -7.88 -4.84 -10.78
CA VAL A 234 -8.60 -4.01 -11.77
C VAL A 234 -8.77 -2.57 -11.27
N ILE A 235 -9.25 -2.39 -10.04
CA ILE A 235 -9.44 -1.06 -9.44
C ILE A 235 -8.10 -0.33 -9.32
N ALA A 236 -7.05 -1.03 -8.89
CA ALA A 236 -5.71 -0.46 -8.77
C ALA A 236 -5.13 -0.05 -10.14
N PHE A 237 -5.36 -0.84 -11.20
CA PHE A 237 -4.96 -0.50 -12.57
C PHE A 237 -5.64 0.79 -13.04
N LEU A 238 -6.96 0.89 -12.85
CA LEU A 238 -7.73 2.08 -13.23
C LEU A 238 -7.26 3.32 -12.45
N GLY A 239 -7.10 3.19 -11.13
CA GLY A 239 -6.62 4.27 -10.28
C GLY A 239 -5.20 4.73 -10.65
N ALA A 240 -4.28 3.78 -10.86
CA ALA A 240 -2.90 4.08 -11.22
C ALA A 240 -2.80 4.72 -12.61
N GLY A 241 -3.60 4.26 -13.58
CA GLY A 241 -3.70 4.87 -14.90
C GLY A 241 -4.20 6.32 -14.80
N ALA A 242 -5.26 6.57 -14.02
CA ALA A 242 -5.77 7.92 -13.79
C ALA A 242 -4.73 8.84 -13.12
N ALA A 243 -4.01 8.34 -12.11
CA ALA A 243 -2.96 9.09 -11.43
C ALA A 243 -1.79 9.44 -12.36
N LEU A 244 -1.41 8.50 -13.25
CA LEU A 244 -0.36 8.72 -14.24
C LEU A 244 -0.79 9.76 -15.29
N VAL A 245 -2.01 9.66 -15.82
CA VAL A 245 -2.54 10.66 -16.78
C VAL A 245 -2.60 12.04 -16.15
N LYS A 246 -3.11 12.14 -14.91
CA LYS A 246 -3.13 13.42 -14.17
C LYS A 246 -1.72 13.99 -14.02
N GLY A 247 -0.76 13.18 -13.55
CA GLY A 247 0.63 13.62 -13.37
C GLY A 247 1.29 14.06 -14.69
N LEU A 248 1.00 13.40 -15.81
CA LEU A 248 1.48 13.82 -17.13
C LEU A 248 0.84 15.13 -17.59
N MET A 249 -0.46 15.33 -17.33
CA MET A 249 -1.13 16.60 -17.64
C MET A 249 -0.55 17.74 -16.80
N ASP A 250 -0.29 17.51 -15.52
CA ASP A 250 0.32 18.50 -14.61
C ASP A 250 1.78 18.82 -14.98
N LEU A 251 2.45 18.00 -15.79
CA LEU A 251 3.79 18.28 -16.34
C LEU A 251 3.76 19.12 -17.63
N LEU A 252 2.63 19.15 -18.33
CA LEU A 252 2.48 19.83 -19.62
C LEU A 252 1.95 21.27 -19.49
N VAL A 253 1.49 21.64 -18.29
CA VAL A 253 0.94 22.97 -17.94
C VAL A 253 1.93 23.73 -17.09
#